data_AF-A0A182XWY9-F1
#
_entry.id   AF-A0A182XWY9-F1
#
_cell.length_a   1.000
_cell.length_b   1.000
_cell.length_c   1.000
_cell.angle_alpha   90.00
_cell.angle_beta   90.00
_cell.angle_gamma   90.00
#
_symmetry.space_group_name_H-M   'P 1'
#
loop_
_entity.id
_entity.type
_entity.pdbx_description
1 polymer ?
#
loop_
_entity_poly.entity_id
_entity_poly.type
_entity_poly.pdbx_seq_one_letter_code
_entity_poly.pdbx_strand_id
1 'polypeptide(L)'
;MKLLLALFAVLLLASCLEASRCIPKRCPRNERFTCCVPCTQKYCSEQDINCPDVCRPGCVCRNGFVRENQFGNCVRPKLCPK
;
A
#
# COMPACT_ATOMS: atom_id res chain seq x y z
N MET A 1 -12.57 40.59 -5.20
CA MET A 1 -13.04 39.56 -6.16
C MET A 1 -11.90 38.71 -6.72
N LYS A 2 -10.86 39.31 -7.32
CA LYS A 2 -9.69 38.59 -7.87
C LYS A 2 -8.94 37.73 -6.84
N LEU A 3 -8.79 38.23 -5.60
CA LEU A 3 -8.14 37.50 -4.51
C LEU A 3 -8.96 36.29 -4.02
N LEU A 4 -10.29 36.42 -3.96
CA LEU A 4 -11.20 35.32 -3.59
C LEU A 4 -11.22 34.23 -4.65
N LEU A 5 -11.20 34.61 -5.93
CA LEU A 5 -11.07 33.68 -7.06
C LEU A 5 -9.73 32.93 -7.04
N ALA A 6 -8.64 33.61 -6.71
CA ALA A 6 -7.32 32.99 -6.58
C ALA A 6 -7.27 32.00 -5.39
N LEU A 7 -7.84 32.36 -4.24
CA LEU A 7 -7.92 31.47 -3.07
C LEU A 7 -8.77 30.23 -3.36
N PHE A 8 -9.92 30.39 -4.02
CA PHE A 8 -10.77 29.28 -4.42
C PHE A 8 -10.06 28.35 -5.43
N ALA A 9 -9.33 28.92 -6.39
CA ALA A 9 -8.52 28.14 -7.33
C ALA A 9 -7.38 27.37 -6.64
N VAL A 10 -6.70 27.98 -5.66
CA VAL A 10 -5.66 27.32 -4.86
C VAL A 10 -6.24 26.18 -4.01
N LEU A 11 -7.41 26.38 -3.40
CA LEU A 11 -8.12 25.35 -2.64
C LEU A 11 -8.54 24.17 -3.54
N LEU A 12 -9.05 24.43 -4.74
CA LEU A 12 -9.39 23.40 -5.72
C LEU A 12 -8.16 22.61 -6.20
N LEU A 13 -7.02 23.28 -6.42
CA LEU A 13 -5.75 22.63 -6.76
C LEU A 13 -5.18 21.80 -5.61
N ALA A 14 -5.32 22.27 -4.36
CA ALA A 14 -4.89 21.53 -3.18
C ALA A 14 -5.69 20.24 -2.99
N SER A 15 -7.02 20.28 -3.17
CA SER A 15 -7.88 19.07 -3.12
C SER A 15 -7.59 18.05 -4.22
N CYS A 16 -6.96 18.46 -5.33
CA CYS A 16 -6.50 17.56 -6.39
C CYS A 16 -5.18 16.85 -6.02
N LEU A 17 -4.37 17.45 -5.14
CA LEU A 17 -3.08 16.90 -4.70
C LEU A 17 -3.25 15.75 -3.68
N GLU A 18 -4.43 15.65 -3.06
CA GLU A 18 -4.82 14.62 -2.09
C GLU A 18 -5.27 13.31 -2.74
N ALA A 19 -5.34 13.26 -4.08
CA ALA A 19 -5.28 12.02 -4.83
C ALA A 19 -3.86 11.43 -4.72
N SER A 20 -3.57 10.88 -3.53
CA SER A 20 -2.62 9.82 -3.22
C SER A 20 -1.73 9.45 -4.40
N ARG A 21 -0.43 9.73 -4.29
CA ARG A 21 0.63 9.41 -5.27
C ARG A 21 0.75 7.89 -5.52
N CYS A 22 -0.29 7.29 -6.09
CA CYS A 22 -0.33 5.92 -6.53
C CYS A 22 0.39 5.83 -7.86
N ILE A 23 1.70 6.01 -7.79
CA ILE A 23 2.59 5.85 -8.93
C ILE A 23 2.99 4.38 -8.92
N PRO A 24 2.62 3.58 -9.94
CA PRO A 24 3.00 2.19 -10.02
C PRO A 24 4.52 2.02 -9.88
N LYS A 25 4.94 1.13 -8.98
CA LYS A 25 6.35 0.75 -8.80
C LYS A 25 6.54 -0.72 -9.18
N ARG A 26 7.76 -1.05 -9.61
CA ARG A 26 8.14 -2.47 -9.75
C ARG A 26 8.21 -3.09 -8.36
N CYS A 27 7.54 -4.22 -8.21
CA CYS A 27 7.56 -5.01 -6.98
C CYS A 27 8.49 -6.22 -7.12
N PRO A 28 8.96 -6.78 -5.99
CA PRO A 28 9.69 -8.04 -5.97
C PRO A 28 8.89 -9.21 -6.56
N ARG A 29 9.57 -10.35 -6.69
CA ARG A 29 8.94 -11.58 -7.17
C ARG A 29 7.76 -11.98 -6.28
N ASN A 30 6.68 -12.45 -6.91
CA ASN A 30 5.43 -12.87 -6.26
C ASN A 30 4.66 -11.76 -5.53
N GLU A 31 4.97 -10.49 -5.83
CA GLU A 31 4.25 -9.34 -5.34
C GLU A 31 3.50 -8.61 -6.46
N ARG A 32 2.51 -7.80 -6.09
CA ARG A 32 1.81 -6.86 -6.96
C ARG A 32 1.72 -5.50 -6.29
N PHE A 33 1.82 -4.44 -7.07
CA PHE A 33 1.64 -3.09 -6.56
C PHE A 33 0.14 -2.81 -6.35
N THR A 34 -0.18 -2.07 -5.29
CA THR A 34 -1.52 -1.54 -5.03
C THR A 34 -1.42 -0.10 -4.53
N CYS A 35 -2.40 0.73 -4.89
CA CYS A 35 -2.55 2.07 -4.33
C CYS A 35 -2.88 2.05 -2.84
N CYS A 36 -3.43 0.94 -2.38
CA CYS A 36 -3.89 0.77 -1.02
C CYS A 36 -3.52 -0.64 -0.54
N VAL A 37 -2.50 -0.73 0.29
CA VAL A 37 -2.08 -1.99 0.92
C VAL A 37 -3.16 -2.42 1.92
N PRO A 38 -3.75 -3.62 1.79
CA PRO A 38 -4.67 -4.13 2.78
C PRO A 38 -3.89 -4.41 4.07
N CYS A 39 -4.45 -4.00 5.20
CA CYS A 39 -3.83 -4.25 6.50
C CYS A 39 -3.61 -5.74 6.76
N THR A 40 -4.62 -6.55 6.49
CA THR A 40 -4.63 -8.00 6.77
C THR A 40 -4.04 -8.81 5.63
N GLN A 41 -2.77 -8.59 5.31
CA GLN A 41 -2.02 -9.51 4.44
C GLN A 41 -1.74 -10.83 5.18
N LYS A 42 -1.63 -11.94 4.45
CA LYS A 42 -1.26 -13.24 5.01
C LYS A 42 0.26 -13.34 5.23
N TYR A 43 0.65 -13.81 6.41
CA TYR A 43 2.04 -14.05 6.82
C TYR A 43 2.28 -15.52 7.12
N CYS A 44 3.54 -15.94 7.17
CA CYS A 44 3.92 -17.30 7.56
C CYS A 44 3.66 -17.61 9.03
N SER A 45 3.77 -16.61 9.90
CA SER A 45 3.36 -16.70 11.30
C SER A 45 2.21 -15.76 11.57
N GLU A 46 1.52 -15.95 12.69
CA GLU A 46 0.62 -14.94 13.22
C GLU A 46 1.38 -13.62 13.44
N GLN A 47 0.67 -12.52 13.18
CA GLN A 47 1.17 -11.17 13.33
C GLN A 47 0.15 -10.38 14.14
N ASP A 48 0.62 -9.66 15.16
CA ASP A 48 -0.18 -8.67 15.86
C ASP A 48 -0.10 -7.34 15.08
N ILE A 49 -1.03 -7.15 14.14
CA ILE A 49 -1.04 -5.98 13.24
C ILE A 49 -2.11 -4.99 13.69
N ASN A 50 -1.67 -3.79 14.07
CA ASN A 50 -2.54 -2.64 14.22
C ASN A 50 -2.80 -1.98 12.86
N CYS A 51 -4.08 -1.95 12.45
CA CYS A 51 -4.48 -1.38 11.17
C CYS A 51 -4.69 0.14 11.27
N PRO A 52 -3.91 0.97 10.55
CA PRO A 52 -4.22 2.39 10.44
C PRO A 52 -5.42 2.60 9.49
N ASP A 53 -6.26 3.60 9.78
CA ASP A 53 -7.35 4.03 8.89
C ASP A 53 -6.84 4.66 7.59
N VAL A 54 -5.57 5.08 7.58
CA VAL A 54 -4.92 5.70 6.43
C VAL A 54 -4.34 4.62 5.52
N CYS A 55 -4.77 4.61 4.26
CA CYS A 55 -4.19 3.71 3.29
C CYS A 55 -2.92 4.26 2.62
N ARG A 56 -1.95 3.38 2.36
CA ARG A 56 -0.68 3.72 1.71
C ARG A 56 -0.42 2.83 0.48
N PRO A 57 0.13 3.39 -0.62
CA PRO A 57 0.57 2.60 -1.76
C PRO A 57 1.77 1.71 -1.42
N GLY A 58 1.82 0.50 -1.98
CA GLY A 58 2.89 -0.44 -1.71
C GLY A 58 2.75 -1.76 -2.45
N CYS A 59 3.71 -2.65 -2.24
CA CYS A 59 3.71 -4.00 -2.80
C CYS A 59 3.08 -4.98 -1.80
N VAL A 60 2.24 -5.87 -2.32
CA VAL A 60 1.53 -6.90 -1.55
C VAL A 60 1.73 -8.26 -2.19
N CYS A 61 1.72 -9.32 -1.38
CA CYS A 61 1.80 -10.69 -1.89
C CYS A 61 0.64 -10.95 -2.87
N ARG A 62 0.95 -11.59 -4.00
CA ARG A 62 -0.07 -12.07 -4.93
C ARG A 62 -0.93 -13.14 -4.26
N ASN A 63 -2.12 -13.35 -4.80
CA ASN A 63 -3.02 -14.41 -4.35
C ASN A 63 -2.30 -15.77 -4.34
N GLY A 64 -2.43 -16.51 -3.24
CA GLY A 64 -1.76 -17.80 -3.04
C GLY A 64 -0.33 -17.72 -2.47
N PHE A 65 0.18 -16.51 -2.22
CA PHE A 65 1.46 -16.28 -1.54
C PHE A 65 1.25 -15.64 -0.17
N VAL A 66 2.20 -15.86 0.73
CA VAL A 66 2.24 -15.31 2.10
C VAL A 66 3.60 -14.66 2.33
N ARG A 67 3.66 -13.63 3.17
CA ARG A 67 4.92 -12.95 3.49
C ARG A 67 5.65 -13.71 4.58
N GLU A 68 6.89 -14.10 4.31
CA GLU A 68 7.79 -14.65 5.35
C GLU A 68 8.47 -13.52 6.12
N ASN A 69 8.83 -13.79 7.39
CA ASN A 69 9.28 -12.75 8.32
C ASN A 69 10.79 -12.51 8.33
N GLN A 70 11.59 -13.45 7.85
CA GLN A 70 13.05 -13.40 7.89
C GLN A 70 13.59 -12.34 6.92
N PHE A 71 13.07 -12.30 5.69
CA PHE A 71 13.53 -11.37 4.66
C PHE A 71 12.37 -10.58 4.01
N GLY A 72 11.12 -10.86 4.38
CA GLY A 72 9.95 -10.16 3.84
C GLY A 72 9.51 -10.62 2.45
N ASN A 73 9.98 -11.77 1.96
CA ASN A 73 9.60 -12.29 0.65
C ASN A 73 8.18 -12.86 0.64
N CYS A 74 7.52 -12.78 -0.52
CA CYS A 74 6.26 -13.51 -0.73
C CYS A 74 6.56 -14.92 -1.27
N VAL A 75 6.30 -15.93 -0.44
CA VAL A 75 6.54 -17.35 -0.72
C VAL A 75 5.24 -18.14 -0.75
N ARG A 76 5.27 -19.37 -1.29
CA ARG A 76 4.12 -20.29 -1.15
C ARG A 76 4.00 -20.70 0.33
N PRO A 77 2.80 -20.89 0.89
CA PRO A 77 2.63 -21.29 2.30
C PRO A 77 3.46 -22.52 2.70
N LYS A 78 3.59 -23.50 1.80
CA LYS A 78 4.39 -24.72 2.02
C LYS A 78 5.90 -24.48 2.17
N LEU A 79 6.38 -23.29 1.81
CA LEU A 79 7.77 -22.87 1.89
C LEU A 79 8.01 -21.89 3.04
N CYS A 80 7.02 -21.72 3.94
CA CYS A 80 7.25 -20.95 5.15
C CYS A 80 8.40 -21.58 5.95
N PRO A 81 9.37 -20.76 6.39
CA PRO A 81 10.42 -21.25 7.26
C PRO A 81 9.82 -21.80 8.55
N LYS A 82 10.42 -22.87 9.07
CA LYS A 82 10.08 -23.44 10.37
C LYS A 82 10.77 -22.68 11.49
#